data_AF-A0A0H3MH63-F1
#
_entry.id   AF-A0A0H3MH63-F1
#
_cell.length_a   1.000
_cell.length_b   1.000
_cell.length_c   1.000
_cell.angle_alpha   90.00
_cell.angle_beta   90.00
_cell.angle_gamma   90.00
#
_symmetry.space_group_name_H-M   'P 1'
#
loop_
_entity.id
_entity.type
_entity.pdbx_description
1 polymer ?
#
loop_
_entity_poly.entity_id
_entity_poly.type
_entity_poly.pdbx_seq_one_letter_code
_entity_poly.pdbx_strand_id
1 'polypeptide(L)'
;MVLGFSWLPPEINSARMFAGAGSGPLFAAASAWEGLAVDLWASASSFESVLAALTTGPWTGPASMSMAAAASPYVGWLSTVASQAQLAAIQARAAATAFEAALAATVHPTAVTANRVSLASLIAANVLGQNTPAIAATEFDYLEMWAQDVAAMVGYHAGAKSVAATLAPFSLPPVSLAGLAAQVGTQVAGMATTASAAVTPVVEGAMASVPTVMSGMQSLVSQLPLQHASMLFLPVRILTSPITTLASMARESATRLGPPAGGLAAANTPNPVVRLFRRSSR
;
A
#
# COMPACT_ATOMS: atom_id res chain seq x y z
N MET A 1 -9.80 11.18 -1.79
CA MET A 1 -10.31 9.88 -1.29
C MET A 1 -9.77 9.69 0.10
N VAL A 2 -10.61 9.56 1.12
CA VAL A 2 -10.14 9.41 2.50
C VAL A 2 -9.80 7.94 2.75
N LEU A 3 -8.75 7.70 3.53
CA LEU A 3 -8.14 6.37 3.72
C LEU A 3 -8.98 5.53 4.69
N GLY A 4 -9.23 4.27 4.32
CA GLY A 4 -10.13 3.36 5.03
C GLY A 4 -9.82 3.11 6.51
N PHE A 5 -8.56 3.31 6.91
CA PHE A 5 -8.10 3.13 8.29
C PHE A 5 -8.31 4.37 9.17
N SER A 6 -8.53 5.55 8.58
CA SER A 6 -8.64 6.82 9.30
C SER A 6 -9.90 6.95 10.14
N TRP A 7 -10.84 6.03 10.02
CA TRP A 7 -12.10 5.98 10.80
C TRP A 7 -12.23 4.69 11.60
N LEU A 8 -11.21 3.83 11.57
CA LEU A 8 -11.14 2.66 12.42
C LEU A 8 -10.63 3.09 13.80
N PRO A 9 -11.17 2.51 14.89
CA PRO A 9 -10.67 2.79 16.23
C PRO A 9 -9.29 2.13 16.43
N PRO A 10 -8.48 2.61 17.41
CA PRO A 10 -7.13 2.13 17.63
C PRO A 10 -7.06 0.62 17.88
N GLU A 11 -8.07 -0.01 18.50
CA GLU A 11 -8.11 -1.46 18.71
C GLU A 11 -7.98 -2.24 17.39
N ILE A 12 -8.57 -1.73 16.31
CA ILE A 12 -8.55 -2.39 15.01
C ILE A 12 -7.27 -2.08 14.25
N ASN A 13 -6.83 -0.82 14.24
CA ASN A 13 -5.59 -0.44 13.56
C ASN A 13 -4.38 -1.12 14.22
N SER A 14 -4.28 -1.04 15.55
CA SER A 14 -3.27 -1.75 16.35
C SER A 14 -3.33 -3.26 16.11
N ALA A 15 -4.50 -3.91 16.27
CA ALA A 15 -4.58 -5.37 16.12
C ALA A 15 -4.16 -5.85 14.72
N ARG A 16 -4.48 -5.09 13.67
CA ARG A 16 -4.08 -5.43 12.29
C ARG A 16 -2.58 -5.31 12.07
N MET A 17 -1.93 -4.30 12.67
CA MET A 17 -0.49 -4.11 12.53
C MET A 17 0.31 -5.19 13.26
N PHE A 18 -0.16 -5.60 14.46
CA PHE A 18 0.52 -6.61 15.29
C PHE A 18 0.17 -8.06 14.94
N ALA A 19 -0.85 -8.27 14.08
CA ALA A 19 -1.18 -9.59 13.57
C ALA A 19 -0.35 -9.94 12.32
N GLY A 20 -0.22 -11.25 12.04
CA GLY A 20 0.40 -11.75 10.80
C GLY A 20 1.85 -12.21 10.96
N ALA A 21 2.50 -12.50 9.83
CA ALA A 21 3.82 -13.12 9.77
C ALA A 21 5.01 -12.16 9.96
N GLY A 22 4.75 -10.85 10.11
CA GLY A 22 5.77 -9.81 10.21
C GLY A 22 6.54 -9.54 8.92
N SER A 23 7.72 -8.90 9.05
CA SER A 23 8.59 -8.50 7.94
C SER A 23 9.45 -9.64 7.36
N GLY A 24 9.60 -10.76 8.08
CA GLY A 24 10.48 -11.88 7.72
C GLY A 24 10.31 -12.39 6.27
N PRO A 25 9.07 -12.67 5.80
CA PRO A 25 8.84 -13.10 4.42
C PRO A 25 9.30 -12.10 3.36
N LEU A 26 9.26 -10.79 3.63
CA LEU A 26 9.75 -9.77 2.70
C LEU A 26 11.27 -9.76 2.60
N PHE A 27 11.98 -9.98 3.71
CA PHE A 27 13.43 -10.15 3.69
C PHE A 27 13.85 -11.44 2.99
N ALA A 28 13.11 -12.54 3.19
CA ALA A 28 13.32 -13.78 2.45
C ALA A 28 13.12 -13.57 0.94
N ALA A 29 12.05 -12.88 0.54
CA ALA A 29 11.81 -12.51 -0.85
C ALA A 29 12.94 -11.65 -1.42
N ALA A 30 13.46 -10.68 -0.65
CA ALA A 30 14.59 -9.87 -1.09
C ALA A 30 15.84 -10.72 -1.40
N SER A 31 16.16 -11.69 -0.54
CA SER A 31 17.29 -12.61 -0.77
C SER A 31 17.08 -13.50 -2.00
N ALA A 32 15.84 -13.96 -2.25
CA ALA A 32 15.52 -14.76 -3.42
C ALA A 32 15.65 -13.95 -4.72
N TRP A 33 15.20 -12.69 -4.73
CA TRP A 33 15.36 -11.78 -5.87
C TRP A 33 16.84 -11.46 -6.16
N GLU A 34 17.68 -11.34 -5.13
CA GLU A 34 19.13 -11.22 -5.31
C GLU A 34 19.77 -12.47 -5.90
N GLY A 35 19.40 -13.66 -5.40
CA GLY A 35 19.85 -14.92 -5.98
C GLY A 35 19.48 -15.03 -7.47
N LEU A 36 18.23 -14.70 -7.81
CA LEU A 36 17.77 -14.68 -9.20
C LEU A 36 18.55 -13.69 -10.06
N ALA A 37 18.88 -12.50 -9.54
CA ALA A 37 19.69 -11.53 -10.28
C ALA A 37 21.10 -12.09 -10.59
N VAL A 38 21.73 -12.77 -9.63
CA VAL A 38 23.03 -13.42 -9.83
C VAL A 38 22.94 -14.50 -10.91
N ASP A 39 21.92 -15.35 -10.86
CA ASP A 39 21.71 -16.42 -11.85
C ASP A 39 21.48 -15.86 -13.27
N LEU A 40 20.74 -14.75 -13.38
CA LEU A 40 20.50 -14.08 -14.66
C LEU A 40 21.76 -13.43 -15.24
N TRP A 41 22.58 -12.77 -14.41
CA TRP A 41 23.88 -12.25 -14.84
C TRP A 41 24.83 -13.36 -15.27
N ALA A 42 24.91 -14.46 -14.51
CA ALA A 42 25.71 -15.63 -14.88
C ALA A 42 25.23 -16.24 -16.20
N SER A 43 23.92 -16.32 -16.41
CA SER A 43 23.33 -16.77 -17.67
C SER A 43 23.71 -15.86 -18.83
N ALA A 44 23.61 -14.54 -18.66
CA ALA A 44 24.00 -13.56 -19.69
C ALA A 44 25.48 -13.73 -20.08
N SER A 45 26.39 -13.83 -19.12
CA SER A 45 27.83 -14.06 -19.38
C SER A 45 28.10 -15.40 -20.06
N SER A 46 27.33 -16.45 -19.73
CA SER A 46 27.43 -17.75 -20.42
C SER A 46 26.99 -17.63 -21.88
N PHE A 47 25.90 -16.93 -22.17
CA PHE A 47 25.45 -16.69 -23.55
C PHE A 47 26.45 -15.84 -24.34
N GLU A 48 27.01 -14.79 -23.73
CA GLU A 48 28.08 -13.97 -24.35
C GLU A 48 29.30 -14.82 -24.71
N SER A 49 29.70 -15.75 -23.84
CA SER A 49 30.82 -16.65 -24.11
C SER A 49 30.57 -17.56 -25.33
N VAL A 50 29.35 -18.09 -25.47
CA VAL A 50 28.95 -18.88 -26.65
C VAL A 50 28.92 -18.00 -27.90
N LEU A 51 28.42 -16.77 -27.79
CA LEU A 51 28.35 -15.82 -28.90
C LEU A 51 29.77 -15.43 -29.39
N ALA A 52 30.70 -15.23 -28.46
CA ALA A 52 32.10 -14.98 -28.77
C ALA A 52 32.74 -16.17 -29.51
N ALA A 53 32.48 -17.41 -29.06
CA ALA A 53 32.98 -18.61 -29.73
C ALA A 53 32.42 -18.77 -31.16
N LEU A 54 31.17 -18.39 -31.41
CA LEU A 54 30.57 -18.42 -32.76
C LEU A 54 31.18 -17.39 -33.73
N THR A 55 31.62 -16.24 -33.21
CA THR A 55 32.14 -15.13 -34.02
C THR A 55 33.66 -15.13 -34.16
N THR A 56 34.38 -15.83 -33.28
CA THR A 56 35.86 -15.89 -33.27
C THR A 56 36.43 -17.29 -33.43
N GLY A 57 35.59 -18.32 -33.43
CA GLY A 57 36.00 -19.72 -33.48
C GLY A 57 36.46 -20.22 -34.86
N PRO A 58 36.94 -21.48 -34.92
CA PRO A 58 37.45 -22.08 -36.16
C PRO A 58 36.37 -22.35 -37.23
N TRP A 59 35.08 -22.31 -36.87
CA TRP A 59 33.93 -22.52 -37.76
C TRP A 59 33.15 -21.22 -38.04
N THR A 60 33.88 -20.13 -38.30
CA THR A 60 33.30 -18.80 -38.57
C THR A 60 32.87 -18.66 -40.03
N GLY A 61 31.71 -18.04 -40.24
CA GLY A 61 31.13 -17.79 -41.57
C GLY A 61 29.83 -16.98 -41.51
N PRO A 62 29.21 -16.65 -42.66
CA PRO A 62 28.00 -15.82 -42.71
C PRO A 62 26.83 -16.37 -41.89
N ALA A 63 26.70 -17.70 -41.80
CA ALA A 63 25.68 -18.36 -40.99
C ALA A 63 25.93 -18.24 -39.47
N SER A 64 27.18 -18.37 -39.02
CA SER A 64 27.55 -18.18 -37.59
C SER A 64 27.33 -16.72 -37.17
N MET A 65 27.65 -15.76 -38.05
CA MET A 65 27.41 -14.33 -37.83
C MET A 65 25.91 -14.00 -37.77
N SER A 66 25.07 -14.60 -38.63
CA SER A 66 23.63 -14.38 -38.60
C SER A 66 22.98 -14.97 -37.35
N MET A 67 23.44 -16.14 -36.89
CA MET A 67 23.01 -16.74 -35.63
C MET A 67 23.39 -15.86 -34.43
N ALA A 68 24.63 -15.35 -34.41
CA ALA A 68 25.09 -14.46 -33.36
C ALA A 68 24.27 -13.16 -33.29
N ALA A 69 23.97 -12.56 -34.46
CA ALA A 69 23.13 -11.38 -34.54
C ALA A 69 21.69 -11.64 -34.03
N ALA A 70 21.13 -12.83 -34.30
CA ALA A 70 19.79 -13.19 -33.85
C ALA A 70 19.69 -13.42 -32.33
N ALA A 71 20.77 -13.92 -31.70
CA ALA A 71 20.79 -14.22 -30.26
C ALA A 71 21.22 -13.01 -29.39
N SER A 72 21.92 -12.03 -29.94
CA SER A 72 22.40 -10.84 -29.20
C SER A 72 21.31 -10.09 -28.40
N PRO A 73 20.08 -9.86 -28.93
CA PRO A 73 19.02 -9.19 -28.16
C PRO A 73 18.63 -9.93 -26.86
N TYR A 74 18.77 -11.26 -26.83
CA TYR A 74 18.43 -12.08 -25.66
C TYR A 74 19.39 -11.83 -24.49
N VAL A 75 20.69 -11.63 -24.77
CA VAL A 75 21.68 -11.27 -23.75
C VAL A 75 21.34 -9.90 -23.13
N GLY A 76 21.03 -8.91 -23.97
CA GLY A 76 20.63 -7.58 -23.50
C GLY A 76 19.35 -7.64 -22.64
N TRP A 77 18.41 -8.50 -23.01
CA TRP A 77 17.21 -8.75 -22.21
C TRP A 77 17.53 -9.41 -20.86
N LEU A 78 18.40 -10.44 -20.82
CA LEU A 78 18.82 -11.09 -19.56
C LEU A 78 19.44 -10.07 -18.59
N SER A 79 20.36 -9.23 -19.06
CA SER A 79 20.99 -8.18 -18.25
C SER A 79 19.96 -7.16 -17.75
N THR A 80 18.98 -6.81 -18.58
CA THR A 80 17.88 -5.91 -18.18
C THR A 80 17.02 -6.54 -17.08
N VAL A 81 16.59 -7.80 -17.24
CA VAL A 81 15.80 -8.52 -16.24
C VAL A 81 16.60 -8.75 -14.95
N ALA A 82 17.91 -8.98 -15.04
CA ALA A 82 18.79 -9.08 -13.88
C ALA A 82 18.80 -7.79 -13.05
N SER A 83 18.94 -6.63 -13.70
CA SER A 83 18.85 -5.34 -13.00
C SER A 83 17.46 -5.08 -12.39
N GLN A 84 16.38 -5.49 -13.05
CA GLN A 84 15.02 -5.40 -12.50
C GLN A 84 14.83 -6.30 -11.28
N ALA A 85 15.43 -7.51 -11.28
CA ALA A 85 15.43 -8.39 -10.12
C ALA A 85 16.19 -7.79 -8.92
N GLN A 86 17.33 -7.12 -9.16
CA GLN A 86 18.06 -6.38 -8.10
C GLN A 86 17.21 -5.26 -7.51
N LEU A 87 16.51 -4.49 -8.36
CA LEU A 87 15.59 -3.46 -7.89
C LEU A 87 14.45 -4.06 -7.07
N ALA A 88 13.87 -5.19 -7.50
CA ALA A 88 12.82 -5.88 -6.74
C ALA A 88 13.30 -6.30 -5.34
N ALA A 89 14.55 -6.76 -5.20
CA ALA A 89 15.12 -7.06 -3.90
C ALA A 89 15.24 -5.84 -2.99
N ILE A 90 15.74 -4.71 -3.51
CA ILE A 90 15.82 -3.44 -2.77
C ILE A 90 14.44 -2.99 -2.32
N GLN A 91 13.45 -3.08 -3.20
CA GLN A 91 12.07 -2.70 -2.91
C GLN A 91 11.39 -3.61 -1.89
N ALA A 92 11.66 -4.92 -1.91
CA ALA A 92 11.18 -5.84 -0.88
C ALA A 92 11.73 -5.48 0.51
N ARG A 93 13.02 -5.08 0.60
CA ARG A 93 13.58 -4.57 1.87
C ARG A 93 12.94 -3.25 2.29
N ALA A 94 12.73 -2.33 1.36
CA ALA A 94 12.07 -1.06 1.65
C ALA A 94 10.63 -1.24 2.14
N ALA A 95 9.90 -2.23 1.62
CA ALA A 95 8.58 -2.60 2.13
C ALA A 95 8.66 -3.17 3.56
N ALA A 96 9.65 -4.02 3.83
CA ALA A 96 9.87 -4.59 5.16
C ALA A 96 10.18 -3.51 6.20
N THR A 97 11.07 -2.56 5.88
CA THR A 97 11.41 -1.46 6.78
C THR A 97 10.25 -0.47 6.96
N ALA A 98 9.44 -0.23 5.93
CA ALA A 98 8.22 0.56 6.07
C ALA A 98 7.20 -0.10 7.01
N PHE A 99 7.06 -1.43 6.97
CA PHE A 99 6.23 -2.18 7.91
C PHE A 99 6.78 -2.08 9.34
N GLU A 100 8.08 -2.29 9.54
CA GLU A 100 8.70 -2.21 10.87
C GLU A 100 8.60 -0.81 11.49
N ALA A 101 8.79 0.24 10.67
CA ALA A 101 8.60 1.62 11.12
C ALA A 101 7.15 1.89 11.53
N ALA A 102 6.18 1.36 10.78
CA ALA A 102 4.78 1.48 11.11
C ALA A 102 4.42 0.71 12.39
N LEU A 103 4.87 -0.54 12.51
CA LEU A 103 4.70 -1.37 13.71
C LEU A 103 5.28 -0.69 14.96
N ALA A 104 6.46 -0.07 14.86
CA ALA A 104 7.09 0.64 15.96
C ALA A 104 6.34 1.94 16.35
N ALA A 105 5.68 2.58 15.39
CA ALA A 105 4.90 3.80 15.64
C ALA A 105 3.47 3.52 16.12
N THR A 106 2.90 2.35 15.79
CA THR A 106 1.55 1.95 16.20
C THR A 106 1.50 1.63 17.69
N VAL A 107 0.40 2.02 18.33
CA VAL A 107 0.16 1.77 19.75
C VAL A 107 0.01 0.27 19.98
N HIS A 108 0.58 -0.23 21.08
CA HIS A 108 0.45 -1.65 21.41
C HIS A 108 -0.99 -1.99 21.87
N PRO A 109 -1.61 -3.09 21.40
CA PRO A 109 -3.00 -3.44 21.76
C PRO A 109 -3.30 -3.51 23.26
N THR A 110 -2.30 -3.87 24.08
CA THR A 110 -2.45 -3.91 25.54
C THR A 110 -2.61 -2.52 26.16
N ALA A 111 -2.00 -1.48 25.59
CA ALA A 111 -2.15 -0.10 26.06
C ALA A 111 -3.56 0.42 25.77
N VAL A 112 -4.07 0.14 24.56
CA VAL A 112 -5.45 0.47 24.18
C VAL A 112 -6.43 -0.22 25.13
N THR A 113 -6.24 -1.51 25.37
CA THR A 113 -7.09 -2.29 26.29
C THR A 113 -7.04 -1.74 27.73
N ALA A 114 -5.85 -1.40 28.24
CA ALA A 114 -5.68 -0.84 29.58
C ALA A 114 -6.44 0.49 29.75
N ASN A 115 -6.40 1.37 28.75
CA ASN A 115 -7.17 2.61 28.76
C ASN A 115 -8.68 2.34 28.85
N ARG A 116 -9.21 1.38 28.06
CA ARG A 116 -10.63 1.02 28.09
C ARG A 116 -11.06 0.44 29.44
N VAL A 117 -10.22 -0.39 30.06
CA VAL A 117 -10.48 -0.94 31.41
C VAL A 117 -10.45 0.17 32.47
N SER A 118 -9.49 1.10 32.38
CA SER A 118 -9.42 2.25 33.28
C SER A 118 -10.67 3.11 33.18
N LEU A 119 -11.11 3.44 31.96
CA LEU A 119 -12.34 4.20 31.72
C LEU A 119 -13.56 3.56 32.39
N ALA A 120 -13.73 2.25 32.22
CA ALA A 120 -14.84 1.52 32.84
C ALA A 120 -14.80 1.59 34.38
N SER A 121 -13.61 1.47 34.97
CA SER A 121 -13.43 1.59 36.43
C SER A 121 -13.75 3.00 36.96
N LEU A 122 -13.32 4.04 36.24
CA LEU A 122 -13.57 5.44 36.61
C LEU A 122 -15.05 5.77 36.55
N ILE A 123 -15.76 5.28 35.53
CA ILE A 123 -17.22 5.43 35.38
C ILE A 123 -17.94 4.70 36.52
N ALA A 124 -17.57 3.46 36.83
CA ALA A 124 -18.18 2.70 37.91
C ALA A 124 -18.01 3.38 39.28
N ALA A 125 -16.87 4.05 39.50
CA ALA A 125 -16.60 4.81 40.70
C ALA A 125 -17.19 6.25 40.70
N ASN A 126 -17.81 6.72 39.60
CA ASN A 126 -18.26 8.10 39.44
C ASN A 126 -19.63 8.41 40.08
N VAL A 127 -19.94 7.81 41.24
CA VAL A 127 -21.26 7.95 41.90
C VAL A 127 -21.58 9.40 42.27
N LEU A 128 -20.56 10.16 42.66
CA LEU A 128 -20.68 11.57 43.08
C LEU A 128 -20.21 12.56 42.01
N GLY A 129 -19.91 12.11 40.79
CA GLY A 129 -19.39 12.98 39.72
C GLY A 129 -17.94 13.44 39.88
N GLN A 130 -17.24 13.05 40.95
CA GLN A 130 -15.87 13.50 41.25
C GLN A 130 -14.83 13.01 40.23
N ASN A 131 -15.08 11.88 39.56
CA ASN A 131 -14.15 11.31 38.57
C ASN A 131 -14.32 11.90 37.17
N THR A 132 -15.24 12.84 36.97
CA THR A 132 -15.52 13.43 35.65
C THR A 132 -14.27 13.98 34.95
N PRO A 133 -13.35 14.72 35.63
CA PRO A 133 -12.10 15.16 35.00
C PRO A 133 -11.17 14.00 34.59
N ALA A 134 -11.10 12.93 35.40
CA ALA A 134 -10.27 11.76 35.10
C ALA A 134 -10.82 10.92 33.94
N ILE A 135 -12.16 10.83 33.83
CA ILE A 135 -12.84 10.23 32.67
C ILE A 135 -12.46 10.99 31.40
N ALA A 136 -12.60 12.32 31.41
CA ALA A 136 -12.27 13.15 30.26
C ALA A 136 -10.78 13.02 29.84
N ALA A 137 -9.86 12.95 30.80
CA ALA A 137 -8.44 12.69 30.53
C ALA A 137 -8.23 11.32 29.87
N THR A 138 -8.86 10.27 30.40
CA THR A 138 -8.75 8.90 29.85
C THR A 138 -9.33 8.81 28.42
N GLU A 139 -10.41 9.54 28.14
CA GLU A 139 -10.95 9.64 26.79
C GLU A 139 -10.02 10.40 25.84
N PHE A 140 -9.37 11.46 26.32
CA PHE A 140 -8.38 12.20 25.53
C PHE A 140 -7.18 11.33 25.17
N ASP A 141 -6.61 10.60 26.12
CA ASP A 141 -5.51 9.65 25.88
C ASP A 141 -5.87 8.64 24.79
N TYR A 142 -7.12 8.22 24.73
CA TYR A 142 -7.59 7.32 23.69
C TYR A 142 -7.69 7.96 22.31
N LEU A 143 -8.11 9.23 22.24
CA LEU A 143 -8.09 9.97 20.98
C LEU A 143 -6.66 10.20 20.48
N GLU A 144 -5.70 10.38 21.40
CA GLU A 144 -4.28 10.44 21.05
C GLU A 144 -3.76 9.10 20.50
N MET A 145 -4.08 7.98 21.15
CA MET A 145 -3.76 6.65 20.63
C MET A 145 -4.36 6.41 19.24
N TRP A 146 -5.61 6.83 19.02
CA TRP A 146 -6.24 6.77 17.70
C TRP A 146 -5.49 7.60 16.65
N ALA A 147 -5.15 8.85 16.97
CA ALA A 147 -4.43 9.74 16.06
C ALA A 147 -3.04 9.18 15.72
N GLN A 148 -2.33 8.62 16.70
CA GLN A 148 -1.03 7.98 16.52
C GLN A 148 -1.11 6.77 15.58
N ASP A 149 -2.09 5.88 15.79
CA ASP A 149 -2.33 4.72 14.90
C ASP A 149 -2.65 5.15 13.47
N VAL A 150 -3.48 6.18 13.31
CA VAL A 150 -3.79 6.73 11.98
C VAL A 150 -2.53 7.32 11.33
N ALA A 151 -1.72 8.07 12.05
CA ALA A 151 -0.48 8.64 11.54
C ALA A 151 0.52 7.56 11.10
N ALA A 152 0.68 6.50 11.90
CA ALA A 152 1.50 5.34 11.56
C ALA A 152 1.02 4.69 10.25
N MET A 153 -0.29 4.49 10.09
CA MET A 153 -0.88 3.91 8.88
C MET A 153 -0.78 4.82 7.65
N VAL A 154 -0.83 6.15 7.81
CA VAL A 154 -0.56 7.09 6.70
C VAL A 154 0.88 6.93 6.20
N GLY A 155 1.84 6.89 7.13
CA GLY A 155 3.25 6.67 6.79
C GLY A 155 3.45 5.33 6.07
N TYR A 156 2.87 4.27 6.61
CA TYR A 156 2.93 2.94 6.01
C TYR A 156 2.32 2.90 4.60
N HIS A 157 1.14 3.48 4.41
CA HIS A 157 0.45 3.53 3.12
C HIS A 157 1.27 4.29 2.09
N ALA A 158 1.87 5.43 2.47
CA ALA A 158 2.73 6.21 1.59
C ALA A 158 3.98 5.43 1.18
N GLY A 159 4.65 4.76 2.14
CA GLY A 159 5.80 3.91 1.87
C GLY A 159 5.47 2.71 0.98
N ALA A 160 4.38 2.00 1.27
CA ALA A 160 3.95 0.87 0.43
C ALA A 160 3.63 1.32 -1.00
N LYS A 161 2.99 2.49 -1.17
CA LYS A 161 2.73 3.05 -2.49
C LYS A 161 3.99 3.46 -3.24
N SER A 162 4.98 4.04 -2.56
CA SER A 162 6.23 4.43 -3.22
C SER A 162 7.00 3.20 -3.70
N VAL A 163 7.07 2.15 -2.87
CA VAL A 163 7.65 0.85 -3.26
C VAL A 163 6.94 0.30 -4.50
N ALA A 164 5.61 0.19 -4.45
CA ALA A 164 4.83 -0.35 -5.56
C ALA A 164 5.01 0.44 -6.87
N ALA A 165 5.15 1.77 -6.79
CA ALA A 165 5.33 2.62 -7.97
C ALA A 165 6.68 2.43 -8.68
N THR A 166 7.69 1.87 -8.01
CA THR A 166 9.02 1.63 -8.60
C THR A 166 9.13 0.28 -9.31
N LEU A 167 8.20 -0.65 -9.05
CA LEU A 167 8.20 -1.99 -9.63
C LEU A 167 7.55 -1.95 -11.01
N ALA A 168 8.37 -1.97 -12.05
CA ALA A 168 7.91 -2.07 -13.43
C ALA A 168 7.56 -3.52 -13.79
N PRO A 169 6.54 -3.75 -14.65
CA PRO A 169 6.32 -5.06 -15.24
C PRO A 169 7.54 -5.53 -16.05
N PHE A 170 7.89 -6.82 -15.91
CA PHE A 170 8.95 -7.42 -16.70
C PHE A 170 8.59 -7.45 -18.19
N SER A 171 9.57 -7.18 -19.04
CA SER A 171 9.41 -7.32 -20.48
C SER A 171 9.54 -8.79 -20.91
N LEU A 172 8.79 -9.17 -21.94
CA LEU A 172 8.93 -10.48 -22.56
C LEU A 172 10.28 -10.59 -23.29
N PRO A 173 10.89 -11.79 -23.32
CA PRO A 173 12.14 -12.00 -24.05
C PRO A 173 11.96 -11.72 -25.55
N PRO A 174 12.96 -11.11 -26.21
CA PRO A 174 12.89 -10.84 -27.64
C PRO A 174 12.78 -12.16 -28.42
N VAL A 175 11.77 -12.23 -29.28
CA VAL A 175 11.38 -13.44 -30.02
C VAL A 175 12.32 -13.63 -31.21
N SER A 176 13.32 -14.49 -31.05
CA SER A 176 14.10 -15.04 -32.19
C SER A 176 14.37 -16.55 -32.09
N LEU A 177 14.02 -17.18 -30.97
CA LEU A 177 14.10 -18.63 -30.76
C LEU A 177 12.71 -19.24 -30.91
N ALA A 178 12.35 -19.63 -32.14
CA ALA A 178 11.05 -20.20 -32.48
C ALA A 178 10.67 -21.35 -31.52
N GLY A 179 9.65 -21.12 -30.68
CA GLY A 179 9.07 -22.11 -29.75
C GLY A 179 9.25 -21.81 -28.26
N LEU A 180 10.36 -21.18 -27.84
CA LEU A 180 10.68 -21.00 -26.40
C LEU A 180 9.82 -19.91 -25.74
N ALA A 181 9.50 -18.84 -26.46
CA ALA A 181 8.75 -17.70 -25.92
C ALA A 181 7.30 -18.04 -25.50
N ALA A 182 6.65 -18.98 -26.19
CA ALA A 182 5.29 -19.43 -25.82
C ALA A 182 5.30 -20.25 -24.52
N GLN A 183 6.35 -21.05 -24.30
CA GLN A 183 6.52 -21.84 -23.09
C GLN A 183 6.93 -20.99 -21.89
N VAL A 184 7.83 -20.01 -22.07
CA VAL A 184 8.23 -19.08 -20.99
C VAL A 184 7.10 -18.12 -20.63
N GLY A 185 6.37 -17.57 -21.61
CA GLY A 185 5.25 -16.67 -21.35
C GLY A 185 4.12 -17.33 -20.54
N THR A 186 3.84 -18.61 -20.78
CA THR A 186 2.85 -19.37 -20.01
C THR A 186 3.32 -19.71 -18.60
N GLN A 187 4.61 -20.01 -18.40
CA GLN A 187 5.20 -20.25 -17.08
C GLN A 187 5.23 -18.99 -16.21
N VAL A 188 5.66 -17.85 -16.76
CA VAL A 188 5.71 -16.57 -16.03
C VAL A 188 4.30 -16.11 -15.63
N ALA A 189 3.31 -16.27 -16.51
CA ALA A 189 1.91 -16.00 -16.18
C ALA A 189 1.38 -16.92 -15.07
N GLY A 190 1.75 -18.21 -15.08
CA GLY A 190 1.40 -19.17 -14.03
C GLY A 190 2.03 -18.83 -12.67
N MET A 191 3.28 -18.38 -12.63
CA MET A 191 3.95 -17.93 -11.41
C MET A 191 3.32 -16.65 -10.84
N ALA A 192 2.95 -15.69 -11.70
CA ALA A 192 2.24 -14.48 -11.26
C ALA A 192 0.86 -14.80 -10.65
N THR A 193 0.16 -15.79 -11.22
CA THR A 193 -1.16 -16.23 -10.75
C THR A 193 -1.06 -16.94 -9.38
N THR A 194 -0.06 -17.80 -9.20
CA THR A 194 0.17 -18.50 -7.92
C THR A 194 0.65 -17.58 -6.81
N ALA A 195 1.51 -16.59 -7.12
CA ALA A 195 1.90 -15.55 -6.17
C ALA A 195 0.70 -14.72 -5.71
N SER A 196 -0.20 -14.36 -6.63
CA SER A 196 -1.42 -13.61 -6.32
C SER A 196 -2.38 -14.42 -5.42
N ALA A 197 -2.49 -15.73 -5.66
CA ALA A 197 -3.31 -16.64 -4.86
C ALA A 197 -2.75 -16.88 -3.44
N ALA A 198 -1.44 -16.81 -3.25
CA ALA A 198 -0.81 -16.95 -1.94
C ALA A 198 -1.00 -15.72 -1.03
N VAL A 199 -1.20 -14.53 -1.62
CA VAL A 199 -1.44 -13.28 -0.87
C VAL A 199 -2.89 -13.17 -0.39
N THR A 200 -3.84 -13.75 -1.13
CA THR A 200 -5.29 -13.67 -0.81
C THR A 200 -5.65 -14.16 0.60
N PRO A 201 -5.22 -15.36 1.06
CA PRO A 201 -5.57 -15.85 2.39
C PRO A 201 -4.88 -15.08 3.54
N VAL A 202 -3.73 -14.44 3.30
CA VAL A 202 -3.04 -13.61 4.32
C VAL A 202 -3.84 -12.33 4.60
N VAL A 203 -4.39 -11.71 3.56
CA VAL A 203 -5.24 -10.52 3.67
C VAL A 203 -6.59 -10.87 4.31
N GLU A 204 -7.18 -12.01 3.95
CA GLU A 204 -8.43 -12.50 4.56
C GLU A 204 -8.24 -12.89 6.03
N GLY A 205 -7.14 -13.56 6.38
CA GLY A 205 -6.81 -13.93 7.77
C GLY A 205 -6.59 -12.72 8.69
N ALA A 206 -5.99 -11.65 8.18
CA ALA A 206 -5.84 -10.39 8.92
C ALA A 206 -7.17 -9.65 9.13
N MET A 207 -8.18 -9.87 8.26
CA MET A 207 -9.53 -9.35 8.46
C MET A 207 -10.35 -10.22 9.43
N ALA A 208 -10.07 -11.52 9.50
CA ALA A 208 -10.75 -12.47 10.39
C ALA A 208 -10.30 -12.38 11.87
N SER A 209 -9.20 -11.71 12.19
CA SER A 209 -8.78 -11.47 13.58
C SER A 209 -9.57 -10.33 14.28
N VAL A 210 -10.24 -9.47 13.49
CA VAL A 210 -11.02 -8.32 13.97
C VAL A 210 -12.16 -8.71 14.92
N PRO A 211 -13.00 -9.72 14.62
CA PRO A 211 -14.04 -10.18 15.55
C PRO A 211 -13.48 -10.69 16.87
N THR A 212 -12.32 -11.37 16.86
CA THR A 212 -11.74 -12.01 18.05
C THR A 212 -11.31 -11.00 19.11
N VAL A 213 -10.68 -9.89 18.70
CA VAL A 213 -10.29 -8.80 19.60
C VAL A 213 -11.53 -8.11 20.17
N MET A 214 -12.55 -7.87 19.32
CA MET A 214 -13.81 -7.27 19.75
C MET A 214 -14.59 -8.15 20.72
N SER A 215 -14.62 -9.48 20.51
CA SER A 215 -15.23 -10.44 21.44
C SER A 215 -14.47 -10.50 22.77
N GLY A 216 -13.14 -10.42 22.74
CA GLY A 216 -12.31 -10.34 23.94
C GLY A 216 -12.68 -9.14 24.81
N MET A 217 -12.80 -7.95 24.20
CA MET A 217 -13.24 -6.73 24.88
C MET A 217 -14.67 -6.83 25.41
N GLN A 218 -15.59 -7.39 24.63
CA GLN A 218 -16.97 -7.62 25.09
C GLN A 218 -17.02 -8.52 26.33
N SER A 219 -16.16 -9.53 26.42
CA SER A 219 -16.10 -10.41 27.60
C SER A 219 -15.62 -9.67 28.86
N LEU A 220 -14.62 -8.79 28.73
CA LEU A 220 -14.10 -7.97 29.83
C LEU A 220 -15.14 -6.95 30.32
N VAL A 221 -15.90 -6.35 29.40
CA VAL A 221 -16.99 -5.42 29.74
C VAL A 221 -18.16 -6.15 30.42
N SER A 222 -18.44 -7.40 30.03
CA SER A 222 -19.52 -8.22 30.60
C SER A 222 -19.23 -8.74 32.01
N GLN A 223 -17.97 -8.73 32.45
CA GLN A 223 -17.54 -9.19 33.78
C GLN A 223 -17.65 -8.10 34.86
N LEU A 224 -18.02 -6.87 34.49
CA LEU A 224 -18.30 -5.81 35.46
C LEU A 224 -19.70 -6.01 36.06
N PRO A 225 -19.90 -5.83 37.37
CA PRO A 225 -21.20 -6.04 38.02
C PRO A 225 -22.25 -5.01 37.51
N LEU A 226 -23.06 -5.47 36.56
CA LEU A 226 -24.08 -4.70 35.84
C LEU A 226 -25.39 -4.60 36.62
N GLN A 227 -25.47 -3.67 37.58
CA GLN A 227 -26.75 -3.29 38.18
C GLN A 227 -27.40 -2.08 37.48
N HIS A 228 -26.77 -1.55 36.42
CA HIS A 228 -27.24 -0.35 35.68
C HIS A 228 -27.09 -0.44 34.15
N ALA A 229 -27.12 -1.66 33.58
CA ALA A 229 -26.82 -1.93 32.15
C ALA A 229 -27.72 -1.22 31.12
N SER A 230 -28.83 -0.61 31.53
CA SER A 230 -29.80 0.01 30.62
C SER A 230 -29.43 1.45 30.18
N MET A 231 -28.30 1.99 30.64
CA MET A 231 -27.79 3.33 30.25
C MET A 231 -26.57 3.26 29.32
N LEU A 232 -26.02 2.06 29.05
CA LEU A 232 -24.80 1.86 28.26
C LEU A 232 -25.03 1.82 26.74
N PHE A 233 -26.29 1.84 26.30
CA PHE A 233 -26.68 1.84 24.90
C PHE A 233 -27.64 3.00 24.62
N LEU A 234 -27.10 4.22 24.42
CA LEU A 234 -27.60 5.34 23.60
C LEU A 234 -26.97 6.67 24.08
N PRO A 235 -26.38 7.50 23.20
CA PRO A 235 -25.47 7.11 22.12
C PRO A 235 -24.28 8.11 21.94
N VAL A 236 -23.27 7.61 21.21
CA VAL A 236 -22.43 8.36 20.25
C VAL A 236 -23.32 9.02 19.15
N ARG A 237 -24.23 9.91 19.56
CA ARG A 237 -25.05 10.76 18.66
C ARG A 237 -24.97 12.23 19.02
N ILE A 238 -24.42 12.56 20.19
CA ILE A 238 -24.30 13.96 20.63
C ILE A 238 -23.10 14.66 19.96
N LEU A 239 -22.11 13.91 19.45
CA LEU A 239 -20.93 14.51 18.81
C LEU A 239 -21.07 14.73 17.28
N THR A 240 -22.06 14.13 16.61
CA THR A 240 -22.25 14.29 15.14
C THR A 240 -23.19 15.43 14.75
N SER A 241 -23.94 16.03 15.69
CA SER A 241 -24.98 17.01 15.38
C SER A 241 -24.53 18.45 15.05
N PRO A 242 -23.38 18.98 15.53
CA PRO A 242 -22.97 20.34 15.13
C PRO A 242 -22.26 20.38 13.76
N ILE A 243 -21.71 19.26 13.28
CA ILE A 243 -20.98 19.20 12.01
C ILE A 243 -21.93 19.02 10.81
N THR A 244 -23.04 18.32 10.98
CA THR A 244 -24.04 18.13 9.91
C THR A 244 -24.93 19.35 9.68
N THR A 245 -25.16 20.18 10.72
CA THR A 245 -25.94 21.43 10.62
C THR A 245 -25.20 22.54 9.89
N LEU A 246 -23.87 22.62 10.05
CA LEU A 246 -23.04 23.56 9.27
C LEU A 246 -22.98 23.17 7.78
N ALA A 247 -22.99 21.87 7.47
CA ALA A 247 -23.02 21.36 6.11
C ALA A 247 -24.37 21.57 5.39
N SER A 248 -25.50 21.54 6.11
CA SER A 248 -26.82 21.81 5.52
C SER A 248 -27.05 23.29 5.25
N MET A 249 -26.53 24.19 6.10
CA MET A 249 -26.61 25.64 5.89
C MET A 249 -25.77 26.09 4.69
N ALA A 250 -24.58 25.49 4.48
CA ALA A 250 -23.76 25.74 3.30
C ALA A 250 -24.42 25.23 1.99
N ARG A 251 -25.23 24.17 2.09
CA ARG A 251 -25.94 23.57 0.94
C ARG A 251 -27.18 24.39 0.53
N GLU A 252 -27.89 24.99 1.49
CA GLU A 252 -29.03 25.86 1.21
C GLU A 252 -28.63 27.21 0.59
N SER A 253 -27.46 27.76 0.95
CA SER A 253 -26.90 28.95 0.30
C SER A 253 -26.46 28.71 -1.15
N ALA A 254 -26.05 27.48 -1.48
CA ALA A 254 -25.67 27.10 -2.85
C ALA A 254 -26.89 26.88 -3.76
N THR A 255 -28.05 26.52 -3.22
CA THR A 255 -29.30 26.31 -3.99
C THR A 255 -30.12 27.57 -4.26
N ARG A 256 -29.79 28.73 -3.66
CA ARG A 256 -30.45 30.02 -3.94
C ARG A 256 -29.82 30.84 -5.07
N LEU A 257 -28.72 30.37 -5.65
CA LEU A 257 -28.20 30.90 -6.92
C LEU A 257 -28.45 29.83 -7.99
N GLY A 258 -29.67 29.87 -8.54
CA GLY A 258 -30.07 29.04 -9.66
C GLY A 258 -29.19 29.26 -10.90
N PRO A 259 -29.24 28.33 -11.87
CA PRO A 259 -28.40 28.37 -13.06
C PRO A 259 -28.98 29.35 -14.09
N PRO A 260 -28.17 30.08 -14.88
CA PRO A 260 -28.65 30.59 -16.15
C PRO A 260 -28.44 29.52 -17.24
N ALA A 261 -29.55 29.11 -17.84
CA ALA A 261 -29.63 28.34 -19.05
C ALA A 261 -29.50 29.24 -20.30
N GLY A 262 -28.85 28.72 -21.35
CA GLY A 262 -29.25 28.82 -22.76
C GLY A 262 -29.06 30.14 -23.53
N GLY A 263 -28.41 30.06 -24.70
CA GLY A 263 -28.52 31.08 -25.76
C GLY A 263 -27.46 30.97 -26.85
N LEU A 264 -27.88 30.62 -28.07
CA LEU A 264 -27.08 30.34 -29.26
C LEU A 264 -26.60 31.60 -30.04
N ALA A 265 -25.49 31.40 -30.76
CA ALA A 265 -25.12 31.96 -32.08
C ALA A 265 -24.74 33.45 -32.23
N ALA A 266 -23.52 33.74 -32.71
CA ALA A 266 -23.25 34.09 -34.11
C ALA A 266 -21.78 34.55 -34.32
N ALA A 267 -21.30 34.36 -35.55
CA ALA A 267 -19.97 34.56 -36.11
C ALA A 267 -19.32 35.95 -35.87
N ASN A 268 -17.98 36.01 -35.85
CA ASN A 268 -17.16 36.53 -36.95
C ASN A 268 -15.66 36.51 -36.58
N THR A 269 -14.82 35.86 -37.39
CA THR A 269 -13.36 36.10 -37.44
C THR A 269 -13.08 37.37 -38.26
N PRO A 270 -11.96 38.08 -38.08
CA PRO A 270 -10.75 37.70 -38.82
C PRO A 270 -9.42 37.92 -38.06
N ASN A 271 -8.45 37.05 -38.36
CA ASN A 271 -7.01 37.24 -38.13
C ASN A 271 -6.50 38.40 -39.01
N PRO A 272 -5.41 39.12 -38.69
CA PRO A 272 -4.09 38.65 -39.16
C PRO A 272 -2.85 39.09 -38.32
N VAL A 273 -1.77 38.28 -38.42
CA VAL A 273 -0.36 38.72 -38.71
C VAL A 273 0.41 39.45 -37.58
N VAL A 274 1.71 39.28 -37.26
CA VAL A 274 2.87 38.44 -37.63
C VAL A 274 4.06 38.92 -36.74
N ARG A 275 5.09 38.07 -36.60
CA ARG A 275 6.52 38.35 -36.32
C ARG A 275 7.08 38.44 -34.88
N LEU A 276 7.99 37.49 -34.64
CA LEU A 276 9.41 37.61 -34.25
C LEU A 276 9.70 38.39 -32.93
N PHE A 277 10.48 37.88 -31.97
CA PHE A 277 11.91 37.60 -32.13
C PHE A 277 12.45 36.77 -30.95
N ARG A 278 13.63 36.24 -31.23
CA ARG A 278 14.42 35.21 -30.58
C ARG A 278 15.31 35.79 -29.46
N ARG A 279 15.66 34.92 -28.51
CA ARG A 279 16.97 34.76 -27.83
C ARG A 279 17.50 35.84 -26.85
N SER A 280 17.72 35.36 -25.62
CA SER A 280 19.03 35.02 -25.01
C SER A 280 19.49 35.85 -23.81
N SER A 281 19.79 35.08 -22.74
CA SER A 281 20.93 35.18 -21.83
C SER A 281 21.13 36.47 -21.04
N ARG A 282 21.04 36.35 -19.70
CA ARG A 282 22.20 36.21 -18.81
C ARG A 282 21.79 35.40 -17.58
#